data_AF-A0A9Q3EKI0-F1
#
_entry.id   AF-A0A9Q3EKI0-F1
#
_cell.length_a   1.000
_cell.length_b   1.000
_cell.length_c   1.000
_cell.angle_alpha   90.00
_cell.angle_beta   90.00
_cell.angle_gamma   90.00
#
_symmetry.space_group_name_H-M   'P 1'
#
loop_
_entity.id
_entity.type
_entity.pdbx_description
1 polymer ?
#
loop_
_entity_poly.entity_id
_entity_poly.type
_entity_poly.pdbx_seq_one_letter_code
_entity_poly.pdbx_strand_id
1 'polypeptide(L)'
;MAIDKELQSMERLRVWDVVDLDPSYRLVGTTWVFEAKKNHLGENTDCLCGFHQIDVKSAFLNAPLSKTVYLSLPQGVKGDKRRICLRLNKAIYGLKQAPLAWYDRLKQWLVDVGFTACILDPCVFYRGGDYPLWLYVHVDDIAIFGKEVEVFKTQIAGEFEIKDIGAADLMLRVKISQDKGCVTLDQQHYTKSLIELYGMGNCRPFSTPLVPNSHLEPATLEEIDEFNSLWVSYRSAIGSINYLSTATRPDLSFAVSSLSQFLERPGIKHWQGFLHVLWYLNGNQDLGLTYGGEAQCGISAYSDADWGNCQAT
;
A
#
# COMPACT_ATOMS: atom_id res chain seq x y z
N MET A 1 -0.43 15.73 -24.22
CA MET A 1 -1.73 15.08 -23.93
C MET A 1 -1.94 14.78 -22.45
N ALA A 2 -1.14 13.93 -21.77
CA ALA A 2 -1.36 13.64 -20.34
C ALA A 2 -1.04 14.84 -19.42
N ILE A 3 0.07 15.54 -19.70
CA ILE A 3 0.46 16.77 -19.01
C ILE A 3 -0.63 17.85 -19.13
N ASP A 4 -1.17 18.04 -20.34
CA ASP A 4 -2.19 19.06 -20.59
C ASP A 4 -3.49 18.75 -19.84
N LYS A 5 -3.88 17.47 -19.73
CA LYS A 5 -5.05 17.04 -18.93
C LYS A 5 -4.86 17.29 -17.44
N GLU A 6 -3.65 17.06 -16.92
CA GLU A 6 -3.34 17.34 -15.51
C GLU A 6 -3.28 18.84 -15.23
N LEU A 7 -2.67 19.63 -16.13
CA LEU A 7 -2.67 21.10 -16.03
C LEU A 7 -4.10 21.66 -16.09
N GLN A 8 -4.94 21.15 -16.99
CA GLN A 8 -6.37 21.51 -17.04
C GLN A 8 -7.09 21.16 -15.74
N SER A 9 -6.79 20.00 -15.15
CA SER A 9 -7.32 19.62 -13.84
C SER A 9 -6.86 20.58 -12.74
N MET A 10 -5.59 21.01 -12.74
CA MET A 10 -5.04 21.97 -11.79
C MET A 10 -5.66 23.35 -11.94
N GLU A 11 -5.88 23.81 -13.17
CA GLU A 11 -6.59 25.07 -13.46
C GLU A 11 -8.04 25.00 -12.99
N ARG A 12 -8.77 23.94 -13.35
CA ARG A 12 -10.16 23.70 -12.92
C ARG A 12 -10.28 23.67 -11.39
N LEU A 13 -9.34 23.00 -10.72
CA LEU A 13 -9.32 22.88 -9.26
C LEU A 13 -8.70 24.07 -8.54
N ARG A 14 -8.22 25.09 -9.28
CA ARG A 14 -7.54 26.29 -8.76
C ARG A 14 -6.41 25.96 -7.78
N VAL A 15 -5.53 25.05 -8.20
CA VAL A 15 -4.47 24.50 -7.34
C VAL A 15 -3.42 25.55 -6.95
N TRP A 16 -3.18 26.55 -7.79
CA TRP A 16 -2.19 27.60 -7.54
C TRP A 16 -2.60 28.95 -8.13
N ASP A 17 -1.94 30.01 -7.64
CA ASP A 17 -1.95 31.35 -8.23
C ASP A 17 -0.54 31.70 -8.74
N VAL A 18 -0.46 32.42 -9.86
CA VAL A 18 0.80 32.99 -10.34
C VAL A 18 1.05 34.29 -9.56
N VAL A 19 2.21 34.42 -8.93
CA VAL A 19 2.59 35.58 -8.12
C VAL A 19 4.02 36.02 -8.43
N ASP A 20 4.35 37.26 -8.08
CA ASP A 20 5.72 37.77 -8.20
C ASP A 20 6.66 37.04 -7.22
N LEU A 21 7.89 36.84 -7.67
CA LEU A 21 8.92 36.17 -6.90
C LEU A 21 9.44 37.08 -5.77
N ASP A 22 9.15 36.72 -4.53
CA ASP A 22 9.72 37.34 -3.35
C ASP A 22 11.02 36.60 -2.93
N PRO A 23 12.19 37.28 -2.93
CA PRO A 23 13.49 36.68 -2.61
C PRO A 23 13.61 36.11 -1.19
N SER A 24 12.72 36.47 -0.27
CA SER A 24 12.75 36.00 1.12
C SER A 24 12.28 34.55 1.29
N TYR A 25 11.61 33.98 0.27
CA TYR A 25 11.09 32.61 0.32
C TYR A 25 11.96 31.62 -0.43
N ARG A 26 12.14 30.43 0.18
CA ARG A 26 12.81 29.30 -0.47
C ARG A 26 11.82 28.57 -1.39
N LEU A 27 12.07 28.64 -2.70
CA LEU A 27 11.30 27.89 -3.69
C LEU A 27 11.60 26.39 -3.60
N VAL A 28 10.56 25.57 -3.75
CA VAL A 28 10.73 24.12 -3.95
C VAL A 28 10.86 23.86 -5.45
N GLY A 29 11.93 23.15 -5.83
CA GLY A 29 12.14 22.71 -7.21
C GLY A 29 11.13 21.63 -7.63
N THR A 30 10.74 21.62 -8.90
CA THR A 30 9.72 20.69 -9.41
C THR A 30 10.31 19.72 -10.43
N THR A 31 10.10 18.43 -10.24
CA THR A 31 10.34 17.38 -11.24
C THR A 31 9.07 16.54 -11.34
N TRP A 32 8.53 16.40 -12.55
CA TRP A 32 7.27 15.72 -12.80
C TRP A 32 7.54 14.36 -13.45
N VAL A 33 6.99 13.30 -12.88
CA VAL A 33 7.05 11.94 -13.43
C VAL A 33 5.61 11.46 -13.59
N PHE A 34 5.25 11.04 -14.80
CA PHE A 34 3.90 10.55 -15.11
C PHE A 34 3.97 9.07 -15.46
N GLU A 35 3.15 8.26 -14.79
CA GLU A 35 3.05 6.82 -15.02
C GLU A 35 1.61 6.44 -15.37
N ALA A 36 1.43 5.56 -16.35
CA ALA A 36 0.11 5.13 -16.81
C ALA A 36 -0.34 3.86 -16.07
N LYS A 37 -1.36 3.96 -15.19
CA LYS A 37 -2.02 2.79 -14.57
C LYS A 37 -2.83 2.03 -15.65
N LYS A 38 -2.57 0.73 -15.86
CA LYS A 38 -3.37 -0.18 -16.72
C LYS A 38 -4.29 -1.04 -15.84
N ASN A 39 -5.53 -1.28 -16.28
CA ASN A 39 -6.52 -2.11 -15.57
C ASN A 39 -6.29 -3.62 -15.86
N HIS A 40 -6.68 -4.50 -14.92
CA HIS A 40 -6.27 -5.92 -14.88
C HIS A 40 -7.35 -6.95 -15.24
N LEU A 41 -8.27 -6.68 -16.19
CA LEU A 41 -9.27 -7.63 -16.76
C LEU A 41 -10.72 -7.39 -16.26
N GLY A 42 -11.43 -6.47 -16.91
CA GLY A 42 -12.81 -6.13 -16.59
C GLY A 42 -13.83 -7.22 -16.89
N GLU A 43 -14.16 -8.04 -15.90
CA GLU A 43 -15.33 -8.91 -15.87
C GLU A 43 -16.10 -8.67 -14.56
N ASN A 44 -17.43 -8.52 -14.67
CA ASN A 44 -18.32 -8.32 -13.51
C ASN A 44 -18.75 -9.67 -12.94
N THR A 45 -18.57 -9.87 -11.65
CA THR A 45 -19.21 -10.96 -10.90
C THR A 45 -20.13 -10.38 -9.84
N ASP A 46 -21.44 -10.55 -10.03
CA ASP A 46 -22.46 -10.18 -9.05
C ASP A 46 -22.33 -11.08 -7.81
N CYS A 47 -21.86 -10.51 -6.70
CA CYS A 47 -21.79 -11.21 -5.40
C CYS A 47 -22.61 -10.43 -4.35
N LEU A 48 -23.43 -11.17 -3.59
CA LEU A 48 -24.43 -10.69 -2.62
C LEU A 48 -23.86 -9.99 -1.36
N CYS A 49 -22.57 -9.68 -1.33
CA CYS A 49 -21.87 -8.97 -0.26
C CYS A 49 -20.85 -8.01 -0.89
N GLY A 50 -21.24 -6.75 -1.07
CA GLY A 50 -20.51 -5.80 -1.92
C GLY A 50 -19.18 -5.34 -1.34
N PHE A 51 -18.09 -6.04 -1.68
CA PHE A 51 -16.74 -5.48 -1.61
C PHE A 51 -16.40 -4.83 -2.96
N HIS A 52 -16.45 -3.50 -2.97
CA HIS A 52 -16.16 -2.67 -4.14
C HIS A 52 -14.94 -1.79 -3.92
N GLN A 53 -14.38 -1.30 -5.02
CA GLN A 53 -13.26 -0.39 -5.01
C GLN A 53 -13.55 0.83 -5.88
N ILE A 54 -13.10 1.99 -5.44
CA ILE A 54 -13.04 3.22 -6.22
C ILE A 54 -11.66 3.86 -6.08
N ASP A 55 -11.24 4.61 -7.10
CA ASP A 55 -10.00 5.40 -7.11
C ASP A 55 -10.37 6.88 -7.26
N VAL A 56 -9.91 7.71 -6.34
CA VAL A 56 -10.15 9.17 -6.39
C VAL A 56 -9.08 9.80 -7.27
N LYS A 57 -9.52 10.39 -8.39
CA LYS A 57 -8.59 11.06 -9.30
C LYS A 57 -8.05 12.34 -8.68
N SER A 58 -6.77 12.58 -8.93
CA SER A 58 -6.10 13.81 -8.51
C SER A 58 -6.29 14.11 -7.02
N ALA A 59 -6.31 13.07 -6.17
CA ALA A 59 -6.59 13.12 -4.73
C ALA A 59 -5.92 14.33 -4.04
N PHE A 60 -4.61 14.50 -4.21
CA PHE A 60 -3.86 15.60 -3.58
C PHE A 60 -4.30 16.98 -4.06
N LEU A 61 -4.71 17.12 -5.33
CA LEU A 61 -5.17 18.40 -5.90
C LEU A 61 -6.52 18.86 -5.33
N ASN A 62 -7.21 18.01 -4.57
CA ASN A 62 -8.44 18.36 -3.86
C ASN A 62 -8.19 18.87 -2.44
N ALA A 63 -6.97 18.72 -1.92
CA ALA A 63 -6.63 19.01 -0.54
C ALA A 63 -6.08 20.43 -0.36
N PRO A 64 -6.67 21.29 0.49
CA PRO A 64 -6.09 22.60 0.80
C PRO A 64 -4.78 22.46 1.57
N LEU A 65 -3.88 23.42 1.42
CA LEU A 65 -2.64 23.48 2.21
C LEU A 65 -2.80 24.39 3.42
N SER A 66 -2.34 23.92 4.59
CA SER A 66 -2.27 24.74 5.81
C SER A 66 -1.10 25.72 5.83
N LYS A 67 -0.05 25.45 5.04
CA LYS A 67 1.15 26.28 4.92
C LYS A 67 1.28 26.82 3.51
N THR A 68 1.69 28.08 3.40
CA THR A 68 2.01 28.69 2.10
C THR A 68 3.27 28.05 1.54
N VAL A 69 3.16 27.51 0.32
CA VAL A 69 4.28 26.91 -0.41
C VAL A 69 4.39 27.59 -1.76
N TYR A 70 5.62 27.96 -2.13
CA TYR A 70 5.92 28.54 -3.43
C TYR A 70 6.74 27.56 -4.27
N LEU A 71 6.35 27.41 -5.54
CA LEU A 71 7.03 26.59 -6.52
C LEU A 71 7.66 27.46 -7.60
N SER A 72 8.82 27.01 -8.07
CA SER A 72 9.32 27.47 -9.37
C SER A 72 8.41 27.00 -10.49
N LEU A 73 8.33 27.76 -11.58
CA LEU A 73 7.63 27.33 -12.78
C LEU A 73 8.17 25.97 -13.28
N PRO A 74 7.28 24.99 -13.58
CA PRO A 74 7.67 23.71 -14.13
C PRO A 74 8.48 23.83 -15.43
N GLN A 75 9.17 22.75 -15.81
CA GLN A 75 9.84 22.68 -17.10
C GLN A 75 8.78 22.65 -18.23
N GLY A 76 8.95 23.48 -19.26
CA GLY A 76 8.00 23.58 -20.39
C GLY A 76 6.91 24.64 -20.26
N VAL A 77 6.71 25.24 -19.08
CA VAL A 77 5.76 26.36 -18.89
C VAL A 77 6.43 27.68 -19.27
N LYS A 78 5.75 28.49 -20.12
CA LYS A 78 6.24 29.81 -20.54
C LYS A 78 6.14 30.82 -19.40
N GLY A 79 7.22 31.53 -19.10
CA GLY A 79 7.27 32.55 -18.07
C GLY A 79 8.71 32.86 -17.63
N ASP A 80 8.95 34.06 -17.13
CA ASP A 80 10.27 34.44 -16.61
C ASP A 80 10.47 33.84 -15.20
N LYS A 81 11.17 32.70 -15.15
CA LYS A 81 11.48 31.98 -13.90
C LYS A 81 12.26 32.82 -12.88
N ARG A 82 12.82 33.97 -13.28
CA ARG A 82 13.55 34.91 -12.41
C ARG A 82 12.65 35.98 -11.80
N ARG A 83 11.40 36.11 -12.25
CA ARG A 83 10.45 37.15 -11.81
C ARG A 83 9.16 36.61 -11.23
N ILE A 84 8.71 35.44 -11.65
CA ILE A 84 7.43 34.88 -11.22
C ILE A 84 7.57 33.48 -10.62
N CYS A 85 6.73 33.19 -9.64
CA CYS A 85 6.60 31.88 -9.01
C CYS A 85 5.12 31.50 -8.85
N LEU A 86 4.86 30.25 -8.48
CA LEU A 86 3.51 29.75 -8.24
C LEU A 86 3.29 29.64 -6.73
N ARG A 87 2.26 30.29 -6.20
CA ARG A 87 1.79 30.09 -4.83
C ARG A 87 0.76 28.97 -4.82
N LEU A 88 1.03 27.89 -4.11
CA LEU A 88 0.11 26.78 -3.98
C LEU A 88 -1.04 27.10 -3.02
N ASN A 89 -2.26 26.88 -3.48
CA ASN A 89 -3.48 26.91 -2.67
C ASN A 89 -3.87 25.50 -2.21
N LYS A 90 -3.55 24.48 -3.03
CA LYS A 90 -3.82 23.07 -2.77
C LYS A 90 -2.57 22.22 -2.88
N ALA A 91 -2.61 21.02 -2.28
CA ALA A 91 -1.50 20.10 -2.28
C ALA A 91 -1.25 19.54 -3.68
N ILE A 92 0.00 19.21 -3.96
CA ILE A 92 0.41 18.57 -5.21
C ILE A 92 1.33 17.39 -4.91
N TYR A 93 1.47 16.50 -5.90
CA TYR A 93 2.41 15.39 -5.85
C TYR A 93 3.84 15.88 -5.58
N GLY A 94 4.58 15.12 -4.76
CA GLY A 94 5.96 15.44 -4.36
C GLY A 94 6.08 16.29 -3.08
N LEU A 95 5.00 16.91 -2.61
CA LEU A 95 5.01 17.54 -1.28
C LEU A 95 4.93 16.49 -0.19
N LYS A 96 5.82 16.57 0.80
CA LYS A 96 5.84 15.66 1.96
C LYS A 96 4.53 15.67 2.75
N GLN A 97 3.83 16.80 2.76
CA GLN A 97 2.55 16.99 3.46
C GLN A 97 1.31 16.67 2.62
N ALA A 98 1.45 16.40 1.31
CA ALA A 98 0.28 16.18 0.44
C ALA A 98 -0.59 14.99 0.86
N PRO A 99 -0.03 13.82 1.22
CA PRO A 99 -0.84 12.68 1.65
C PRO A 99 -1.66 12.98 2.91
N LEU A 100 -1.06 13.68 3.89
CA LEU A 100 -1.76 14.07 5.12
C LEU A 100 -2.88 15.07 4.84
N ALA A 101 -2.60 16.11 4.04
CA ALA A 101 -3.61 17.11 3.69
C ALA A 101 -4.81 16.47 2.97
N TRP A 102 -4.57 15.48 2.11
CA TRP A 102 -5.63 14.71 1.47
C TRP A 102 -6.43 13.87 2.46
N TYR A 103 -5.74 13.13 3.32
CA TYR A 103 -6.40 12.34 4.35
C TYR A 103 -7.31 13.20 5.23
N ASP A 104 -6.82 14.36 5.69
CA ASP A 104 -7.62 15.28 6.52
C ASP A 104 -8.84 15.81 5.77
N ARG A 105 -8.69 16.16 4.49
CA ARG A 105 -9.79 16.63 3.63
C ARG A 105 -10.86 15.56 3.43
N LEU A 106 -10.45 14.33 3.13
CA LEU A 106 -11.35 13.22 2.92
C LEU A 106 -12.03 12.82 4.23
N LYS A 107 -11.27 12.73 5.33
CA LYS A 107 -11.78 12.44 6.67
C LYS A 107 -12.84 13.45 7.10
N GLN A 108 -12.58 14.74 6.94
CA GLN A 108 -13.55 15.78 7.31
C GLN A 108 -14.86 15.58 6.55
N TRP A 109 -14.79 15.40 5.24
CA TRP A 109 -15.98 15.16 4.42
C TRP A 109 -16.71 13.86 4.81
N LEU A 110 -15.97 12.78 5.07
CA LEU A 110 -16.55 11.50 5.53
C LEU A 110 -17.32 11.68 6.84
N VAL A 111 -16.78 12.45 7.79
CA VAL A 111 -17.47 12.80 9.04
C VAL A 111 -18.72 13.63 8.77
N ASP A 112 -18.64 14.62 7.87
CA ASP A 112 -19.79 15.46 7.51
C ASP A 112 -20.94 14.64 6.89
N VAL A 113 -20.62 13.56 6.18
CA VAL A 113 -21.61 12.62 5.60
C VAL A 113 -21.94 11.42 6.51
N GLY A 114 -21.57 11.49 7.79
CA GLY A 114 -22.03 10.59 8.85
C GLY A 114 -21.14 9.37 9.12
N PHE A 115 -19.92 9.31 8.60
CA PHE A 115 -18.96 8.27 8.97
C PHE A 115 -18.20 8.63 10.26
N THR A 116 -17.79 7.58 10.98
CA THR A 116 -16.88 7.67 12.11
C THR A 116 -15.58 6.94 11.77
N ALA A 117 -14.45 7.57 12.03
CA ALA A 117 -13.15 6.91 11.90
C ALA A 117 -12.96 5.89 13.03
N CYS A 118 -12.48 4.70 12.71
CA CYS A 118 -12.14 3.68 13.68
C CYS A 118 -10.96 4.15 14.56
N ILE A 119 -11.03 3.86 15.86
CA ILE A 119 -10.00 4.25 16.83
C ILE A 119 -8.73 3.41 16.65
N LEU A 120 -8.90 2.12 16.30
CA LEU A 120 -7.78 1.18 16.15
C LEU A 120 -7.04 1.37 14.82
N ASP A 121 -7.77 1.72 13.76
CA ASP A 121 -7.20 2.02 12.45
C ASP A 121 -7.86 3.26 11.85
N PRO A 122 -7.18 4.42 11.85
CA PRO A 122 -7.71 5.67 11.29
C PRO A 122 -7.99 5.64 9.78
N CYS A 123 -7.52 4.61 9.06
CA CYS A 123 -7.84 4.40 7.64
C CYS A 123 -9.17 3.67 7.45
N VAL A 124 -9.74 3.09 8.51
CA VAL A 124 -11.05 2.44 8.50
C VAL A 124 -12.12 3.42 8.97
N PHE A 125 -13.17 3.57 8.18
CA PHE A 125 -14.34 4.38 8.52
C PHE A 125 -15.58 3.49 8.54
N TYR A 126 -16.52 3.78 9.44
CA TYR A 126 -17.78 3.05 9.49
C TYR A 126 -18.96 4.01 9.67
N ARG A 127 -20.09 3.64 9.08
CA ARG A 127 -21.38 4.31 9.27
C ARG A 127 -22.39 3.24 9.67
N GLY A 128 -22.93 3.37 10.88
CA GLY A 128 -23.94 2.45 11.41
C GLY A 128 -25.34 2.70 10.85
N GLY A 129 -26.34 1.99 11.39
CA GLY A 129 -27.74 2.08 10.96
C GLY A 129 -28.27 0.72 10.49
N ASP A 130 -29.45 0.72 9.85
CA ASP A 130 -30.07 -0.50 9.31
C ASP A 130 -29.25 -1.14 8.19
N TYR A 131 -28.47 -0.32 7.47
CA TYR A 131 -27.57 -0.74 6.40
C TYR A 131 -26.15 -0.21 6.66
N PRO A 132 -25.36 -0.91 7.50
CA PRO A 132 -24.02 -0.45 7.83
C PRO A 132 -23.08 -0.48 6.61
N LEU A 133 -22.18 0.50 6.57
CA LEU A 133 -21.12 0.60 5.57
C LEU A 133 -19.77 0.74 6.28
N TRP A 134 -18.77 0.05 5.74
CA TRP A 134 -17.37 0.20 6.12
C TRP A 134 -16.55 0.64 4.92
N LEU A 135 -15.61 1.53 5.15
CA LEU A 135 -14.64 1.97 4.17
C LEU A 135 -13.25 1.68 4.69
N TYR A 136 -12.36 1.20 3.83
CA TYR A 136 -10.93 1.24 4.08
C TYR A 136 -10.29 2.15 3.04
N VAL A 137 -9.57 3.16 3.52
CA VAL A 137 -8.99 4.23 2.70
C VAL A 137 -7.48 4.08 2.68
N HIS A 138 -6.90 3.90 1.49
CA HIS A 138 -5.46 3.95 1.27
C HIS A 138 -5.14 5.02 0.22
N VAL A 139 -4.89 6.24 0.70
CA VAL A 139 -4.62 7.40 -0.17
C VAL A 139 -5.75 7.61 -1.18
N ASP A 140 -5.54 7.31 -2.47
CA ASP A 140 -6.49 7.44 -3.57
C ASP A 140 -7.43 6.23 -3.70
N ASP A 141 -7.02 5.05 -3.22
CA ASP A 141 -7.82 3.84 -3.24
C ASP A 141 -8.79 3.78 -2.05
N ILE A 142 -10.07 3.54 -2.33
CA ILE A 142 -11.09 3.35 -1.30
C ILE A 142 -11.80 2.01 -1.54
N ALA A 143 -11.66 1.11 -0.58
CA ALA A 143 -12.46 -0.09 -0.47
C ALA A 143 -13.78 0.22 0.25
N ILE A 144 -14.89 -0.29 -0.28
CA ILE A 144 -16.24 -0.09 0.24
C ILE A 144 -16.84 -1.46 0.54
N PHE A 145 -17.38 -1.63 1.74
CA PHE A 145 -18.01 -2.86 2.21
C PHE A 145 -19.41 -2.57 2.73
N GLY A 146 -20.41 -3.27 2.18
CA GLY A 146 -21.78 -3.30 2.71
C GLY A 146 -22.84 -3.39 1.63
N LYS A 147 -24.10 -3.09 1.97
CA LYS A 147 -25.25 -3.26 1.06
C LYS A 147 -25.61 -2.00 0.27
N GLU A 148 -25.22 -0.82 0.75
CA GLU A 148 -25.54 0.47 0.13
C GLU A 148 -24.34 1.10 -0.60
N VAL A 149 -23.52 0.27 -1.25
CA VAL A 149 -22.31 0.72 -1.96
C VAL A 149 -22.64 1.79 -3.02
N GLU A 150 -23.68 1.56 -3.82
CA GLU A 150 -24.06 2.46 -4.92
C GLU A 150 -24.55 3.83 -4.44
N VAL A 151 -25.20 3.87 -3.27
CA VAL A 151 -25.60 5.13 -2.62
C VAL A 151 -24.35 5.92 -2.22
N PHE A 152 -23.37 5.25 -1.62
CA PHE A 152 -22.11 5.90 -1.25
C PHE A 152 -21.30 6.35 -2.47
N LYS A 153 -21.23 5.55 -3.53
CA LYS A 153 -20.57 5.93 -4.79
C LYS A 153 -21.17 7.20 -5.39
N THR A 154 -22.50 7.32 -5.37
CA THR A 154 -23.20 8.52 -5.83
C THR A 154 -22.87 9.73 -4.95
N GLN A 155 -22.83 9.53 -3.64
CA GLN A 155 -22.50 10.58 -2.67
C GLN A 155 -21.06 11.10 -2.85
N ILE A 156 -20.07 10.21 -2.96
CA ILE A 156 -18.66 10.61 -3.11
C ILE A 156 -18.37 11.19 -4.50
N ALA A 157 -19.04 10.71 -5.55
CA ALA A 157 -18.94 11.29 -6.90
C ALA A 157 -19.48 12.72 -6.98
N GLY A 158 -20.38 13.11 -6.07
CA GLY A 158 -20.86 14.49 -5.95
C GLY A 158 -19.81 15.45 -5.41
N GLU A 159 -18.81 14.96 -4.67
CA GLU A 159 -17.77 15.76 -4.03
C GLU A 159 -16.42 15.67 -4.76
N PHE A 160 -16.04 14.46 -5.20
CA PHE A 160 -14.73 14.17 -5.78
C PHE A 160 -14.87 13.50 -7.14
N GLU A 161 -13.92 13.76 -8.05
CA GLU A 161 -13.87 13.02 -9.31
C GLU A 161 -13.34 11.60 -9.03
N ILE A 162 -14.20 10.60 -9.19
CA ILE A 162 -13.86 9.20 -8.95
C ILE A 162 -13.77 8.40 -10.25
N LYS A 163 -13.00 7.32 -10.20
CA LYS A 163 -13.05 6.20 -11.14
C LYS A 163 -13.63 5.02 -10.39
N ASP A 164 -14.83 4.59 -10.77
CA ASP A 164 -15.41 3.36 -10.24
C ASP A 164 -14.69 2.15 -10.85
N ILE A 165 -14.12 1.32 -10.00
CA ILE A 165 -13.44 0.08 -10.40
C ILE A 165 -14.44 -1.09 -10.40
N GLY A 166 -15.54 -0.97 -9.66
CA GLY A 166 -16.54 -2.03 -9.53
C GLY A 166 -16.21 -2.97 -8.37
N ALA A 167 -16.46 -4.26 -8.56
CA ALA A 167 -16.09 -5.29 -7.58
C ALA A 167 -14.56 -5.31 -7.40
N ALA A 168 -14.11 -5.41 -6.16
CA ALA A 168 -12.68 -5.42 -5.87
C ALA A 168 -12.05 -6.75 -6.34
N ASP A 169 -11.05 -6.64 -7.22
CA ASP A 169 -10.26 -7.76 -7.76
C ASP A 169 -8.79 -7.67 -7.34
N LEU A 170 -8.19 -6.46 -7.39
CA LEU A 170 -6.81 -6.25 -6.99
C LEU A 170 -6.68 -4.91 -6.25
N MET A 171 -6.32 -4.97 -4.98
CA MET A 171 -6.09 -3.78 -4.16
C MET A 171 -4.77 -3.91 -3.42
N LEU A 172 -3.90 -2.90 -3.52
CA LEU A 172 -2.57 -2.90 -2.90
C LEU A 172 -1.75 -4.17 -3.23
N ARG A 173 -1.84 -4.71 -4.45
CA ARG A 173 -1.19 -6.00 -4.80
C ARG A 173 -1.66 -7.19 -3.97
N VAL A 174 -2.86 -7.12 -3.42
CA VAL A 174 -3.60 -8.26 -2.86
C VAL A 174 -4.72 -8.58 -3.82
N LYS A 175 -4.71 -9.79 -4.35
CA LYS A 175 -5.79 -10.30 -5.18
C LYS A 175 -6.95 -10.69 -4.27
N ILE A 176 -8.14 -10.29 -4.67
CA ILE A 176 -9.38 -10.49 -3.94
C ILE A 176 -10.28 -11.34 -4.84
N SER A 177 -10.67 -12.51 -4.35
CA SER A 177 -11.62 -13.39 -5.04
C SER A 177 -12.85 -13.56 -4.19
N GLN A 178 -14.03 -13.28 -4.74
CA GLN A 178 -15.31 -13.34 -4.03
C GLN A 178 -16.12 -14.51 -4.61
N ASP A 179 -16.50 -15.49 -3.79
CA ASP A 179 -17.35 -16.62 -4.21
C ASP A 179 -18.33 -16.99 -3.08
N LYS A 180 -19.64 -16.97 -3.37
CA LYS A 180 -20.72 -17.49 -2.50
C LYS A 180 -20.62 -17.08 -1.02
N GLY A 181 -20.30 -15.81 -0.75
CA GLY A 181 -20.19 -15.28 0.62
C GLY A 181 -18.84 -15.52 1.30
N CYS A 182 -17.87 -16.07 0.57
CA CYS A 182 -16.47 -16.13 0.95
C CYS A 182 -15.66 -15.07 0.20
N VAL A 183 -14.65 -14.52 0.87
CA VAL A 183 -13.65 -13.62 0.29
C VAL A 183 -12.27 -14.24 0.52
N THR A 184 -11.56 -14.54 -0.56
CA THR A 184 -10.19 -15.05 -0.52
C THR A 184 -9.21 -13.94 -0.90
N LEU A 185 -8.20 -13.73 -0.06
CA LEU A 185 -7.11 -12.79 -0.25
C LEU A 185 -5.82 -13.55 -0.53
N ASP A 186 -5.20 -13.35 -1.68
CA ASP A 186 -3.92 -13.97 -2.02
C ASP A 186 -2.96 -12.97 -2.67
N GLN A 187 -1.68 -13.33 -2.71
CA GLN A 187 -0.62 -12.50 -3.31
C GLN A 187 0.23 -13.30 -4.30
N GLN A 188 -0.37 -14.25 -5.03
CA GLN A 188 0.38 -15.13 -5.92
C GLN A 188 1.23 -14.36 -6.95
N HIS A 189 0.66 -13.31 -7.54
CA HIS A 189 1.35 -12.47 -8.52
C HIS A 189 2.56 -11.74 -7.90
N TYR A 190 2.45 -11.26 -6.66
CA TYR A 190 3.55 -10.63 -5.96
C TYR A 190 4.63 -11.66 -5.58
N THR A 191 4.24 -12.82 -5.08
CA THR A 191 5.16 -13.94 -4.79
C THR A 191 5.95 -14.34 -6.03
N LYS A 192 5.30 -14.49 -7.19
CA LYS A 192 5.97 -14.77 -8.47
C LYS A 192 7.01 -13.69 -8.82
N SER A 193 6.64 -12.41 -8.68
CA SER A 193 7.55 -11.30 -8.95
C SER A 193 8.78 -11.30 -8.04
N LEU A 194 8.63 -11.72 -6.77
CA LEU A 194 9.75 -11.86 -5.84
C LEU A 194 10.66 -13.04 -6.20
N ILE A 195 10.07 -14.19 -6.55
CA ILE A 195 10.83 -15.37 -7.00
C ILE A 195 11.66 -15.03 -8.24
N GLU A 196 11.06 -14.31 -9.20
CA GLU A 196 11.76 -13.83 -10.40
C GLU A 196 12.86 -12.82 -10.07
N LEU A 197 12.56 -11.82 -9.23
CA LEU A 197 13.50 -10.77 -8.83
C LEU A 197 14.80 -11.34 -8.22
N TYR A 198 14.69 -12.39 -7.43
CA TYR A 198 15.83 -13.03 -6.76
C TYR A 198 16.36 -14.28 -7.49
N GLY A 199 15.85 -14.58 -8.70
CA GLY A 199 16.34 -15.69 -9.52
C GLY A 199 16.02 -17.09 -8.97
N MET A 200 14.94 -17.22 -8.19
CA MET A 200 14.61 -18.43 -7.43
C MET A 200 13.62 -19.38 -8.16
N GLY A 201 13.27 -19.10 -9.41
CA GLY A 201 12.22 -19.85 -10.14
C GLY A 201 12.51 -21.35 -10.34
N ASN A 202 13.77 -21.71 -10.52
CA ASN A 202 14.19 -23.11 -10.74
C ASN A 202 14.57 -23.84 -9.44
N CYS A 203 14.37 -23.22 -8.29
CA CYS A 203 14.80 -23.80 -7.04
C CYS A 203 13.84 -24.87 -6.53
N ARG A 204 14.39 -25.90 -5.86
CA ARG A 204 13.61 -26.95 -5.22
C ARG A 204 12.79 -26.36 -4.07
N PRO A 205 11.46 -26.61 -4.02
CA PRO A 205 10.63 -26.11 -2.94
C PRO A 205 10.93 -26.81 -1.62
N PHE A 206 10.78 -26.07 -0.53
CA PHE A 206 10.84 -26.58 0.85
C PHE A 206 9.46 -26.50 1.50
N SER A 207 9.21 -27.33 2.50
CA SER A 207 7.93 -27.40 3.21
C SER A 207 7.80 -26.44 4.38
N THR A 208 8.90 -25.81 4.81
CA THR A 208 8.94 -24.93 5.99
C THR A 208 9.55 -23.57 5.62
N PRO A 209 9.05 -22.45 6.18
CA PRO A 209 9.57 -21.11 5.89
C PRO A 209 11.01 -20.86 6.37
N LEU A 210 11.44 -21.58 7.40
CA LEU A 210 12.81 -21.59 7.92
C LEU A 210 13.19 -23.02 8.29
N VAL A 211 14.50 -23.26 8.36
CA VAL A 211 15.05 -24.55 8.80
C VAL A 211 14.64 -24.79 10.26
N PRO A 212 13.99 -25.92 10.59
CA PRO A 212 13.62 -26.23 11.97
C PRO A 212 14.86 -26.29 12.88
N ASN A 213 14.73 -25.78 14.11
CA ASN A 213 15.81 -25.71 15.10
C ASN A 213 17.04 -24.90 14.64
N SER A 214 16.93 -24.06 13.60
CA SER A 214 18.01 -23.15 13.24
C SER A 214 17.94 -21.89 14.11
N HIS A 215 19.00 -21.65 14.89
CA HIS A 215 19.19 -20.38 15.58
C HIS A 215 20.06 -19.48 14.72
N LEU A 216 19.53 -18.31 14.38
CA LEU A 216 20.31 -17.27 13.73
C LEU A 216 21.10 -16.54 14.82
N GLU A 217 22.41 -16.42 14.62
CA GLU A 217 23.33 -15.76 15.54
C GLU A 217 23.84 -14.46 14.91
N PRO A 218 24.28 -13.48 15.71
CA PRO A 218 24.95 -12.29 15.20
C PRO A 218 26.09 -12.67 14.26
N ALA A 219 26.11 -12.05 13.07
CA ALA A 219 27.09 -12.38 12.05
C ALA A 219 28.51 -11.98 12.48
N THR A 220 29.46 -12.85 12.19
CA THR A 220 30.90 -12.56 12.27
C THR A 220 31.31 -11.54 11.20
N LEU A 221 32.48 -10.92 11.34
CA LEU A 221 32.98 -9.96 10.35
C LEU A 221 33.16 -10.61 8.97
N GLU A 222 33.63 -11.85 8.91
CA GLU A 222 33.80 -12.61 7.67
C GLU A 222 32.46 -12.84 6.95
N GLU A 223 31.42 -13.23 7.69
CA GLU A 223 30.08 -13.43 7.13
C GLU A 223 29.43 -12.12 6.65
N ILE A 224 29.74 -11.00 7.30
CA ILE A 224 29.31 -9.66 6.89
C ILE A 224 30.01 -9.26 5.58
N ASP A 225 31.32 -9.46 5.49
CA ASP A 225 32.10 -9.12 4.29
C ASP A 225 31.67 -9.97 3.09
N GLU A 226 31.43 -11.28 3.30
CA GLU A 226 30.88 -12.16 2.28
C GLU A 226 29.50 -11.69 1.81
N PHE A 227 28.60 -11.32 2.74
CA PHE A 227 27.29 -10.78 2.38
C PHE A 227 27.40 -9.46 1.59
N ASN A 228 28.27 -8.53 2.03
CA ASN A 228 28.46 -7.24 1.37
C ASN A 228 28.96 -7.40 -0.08
N SER A 229 29.69 -8.47 -0.38
CA SER A 229 30.15 -8.79 -1.74
C SER A 229 29.00 -9.09 -2.73
N LEU A 230 27.79 -9.37 -2.24
CA LEU A 230 26.61 -9.66 -3.08
C LEU A 230 25.94 -8.39 -3.63
N TRP A 231 26.24 -7.21 -3.07
CA TRP A 231 25.65 -5.92 -3.46
C TRP A 231 24.10 -5.89 -3.40
N VAL A 232 23.52 -6.66 -2.48
CA VAL A 232 22.06 -6.72 -2.26
C VAL A 232 21.65 -5.97 -0.99
N SER A 233 20.45 -5.39 -1.00
CA SER A 233 19.89 -4.75 0.20
C SER A 233 19.10 -5.75 1.02
N TYR A 234 19.67 -6.19 2.15
CA TYR A 234 18.99 -7.10 3.08
C TYR A 234 17.67 -6.51 3.60
N ARG A 235 17.65 -5.23 3.94
CA ARG A 235 16.44 -4.53 4.41
C ARG A 235 15.33 -4.54 3.38
N SER A 236 15.68 -4.34 2.11
CA SER A 236 14.71 -4.42 1.00
C SER A 236 14.16 -5.83 0.84
N ALA A 237 15.02 -6.84 0.95
CA ALA A 237 14.65 -8.24 0.86
C ALA A 237 13.68 -8.65 1.99
N ILE A 238 14.03 -8.38 3.24
CA ILE A 238 13.14 -8.67 4.38
C ILE A 238 11.85 -7.86 4.31
N GLY A 239 11.91 -6.59 3.90
CA GLY A 239 10.72 -5.77 3.69
C GLY A 239 9.75 -6.37 2.67
N SER A 240 10.27 -7.01 1.62
CA SER A 240 9.44 -7.64 0.58
C SER A 240 8.64 -8.85 1.09
N ILE A 241 9.26 -9.73 1.89
CA ILE A 241 8.56 -10.88 2.49
C ILE A 241 7.73 -10.47 3.71
N ASN A 242 8.09 -9.39 4.40
CA ASN A 242 7.25 -8.82 5.45
C ASN A 242 5.91 -8.35 4.91
N TYR A 243 5.87 -7.81 3.68
CA TYR A 243 4.60 -7.43 3.06
C TYR A 243 3.68 -8.62 2.81
N LEU A 244 4.23 -9.76 2.33
CA LEU A 244 3.47 -11.01 2.24
C LEU A 244 2.94 -11.43 3.62
N SER A 245 3.82 -11.40 4.62
CA SER A 245 3.51 -11.87 5.97
C SER A 245 2.38 -11.10 6.64
N THR A 246 2.33 -9.79 6.48
CA THR A 246 1.33 -8.94 7.12
C THR A 246 0.00 -8.88 6.38
N ALA A 247 0.01 -9.12 5.06
CA ALA A 247 -1.19 -9.01 4.24
C ALA A 247 -1.93 -10.36 4.06
N THR A 248 -1.24 -11.43 3.65
CA THR A 248 -1.91 -12.69 3.25
C THR A 248 -1.22 -13.98 3.72
N ARG A 249 0.00 -13.90 4.25
CA ARG A 249 0.84 -15.07 4.56
C ARG A 249 1.30 -15.10 6.02
N PRO A 250 0.37 -15.20 6.99
CA PRO A 250 0.73 -15.20 8.41
C PRO A 250 1.66 -16.36 8.80
N ASP A 251 1.70 -17.43 8.00
CA ASP A 251 2.66 -18.54 8.12
C ASP A 251 4.14 -18.09 8.04
N LEU A 252 4.42 -16.96 7.39
CA LEU A 252 5.77 -16.38 7.30
C LEU A 252 6.16 -15.57 8.54
N SER A 253 5.23 -15.27 9.45
CA SER A 253 5.44 -14.29 10.53
C SER A 253 6.64 -14.62 11.41
N PHE A 254 6.81 -15.89 11.77
CA PHE A 254 7.96 -16.35 12.55
C PHE A 254 9.29 -16.16 11.79
N ALA A 255 9.30 -16.52 10.50
CA ALA A 255 10.48 -16.40 9.67
C ALA A 255 10.91 -14.95 9.47
N VAL A 256 9.95 -14.10 9.14
CA VAL A 256 10.16 -12.66 8.98
C VAL A 256 10.62 -12.03 10.30
N SER A 257 10.00 -12.39 11.42
CA SER A 257 10.38 -11.88 12.74
C SER A 257 11.83 -12.26 13.09
N SER A 258 12.21 -13.52 12.88
CA SER A 258 13.56 -14.02 13.16
C SER A 258 14.63 -13.34 12.29
N LEU A 259 14.39 -13.23 10.99
CA LEU A 259 15.32 -12.57 10.05
C LEU A 259 15.41 -11.05 10.29
N SER A 260 14.32 -10.42 10.73
CA SER A 260 14.28 -8.97 11.01
C SER A 260 15.17 -8.55 12.18
N GLN A 261 15.63 -9.48 13.02
CA GLN A 261 16.56 -9.17 14.11
C GLN A 261 17.94 -8.72 13.61
N PHE A 262 18.28 -9.00 12.34
CA PHE A 262 19.61 -8.77 11.76
C PHE A 262 19.62 -7.70 10.66
N LEU A 263 18.67 -6.76 10.68
CA LEU A 263 18.52 -5.71 9.65
C LEU A 263 19.68 -4.69 9.61
N GLU A 264 20.43 -4.54 10.70
CA GLU A 264 21.55 -3.59 10.79
C GLU A 264 22.88 -4.20 10.37
N ARG A 265 23.16 -5.42 10.83
CA ARG A 265 24.40 -6.16 10.54
C ARG A 265 24.09 -7.56 10.00
N PRO A 266 23.54 -7.66 8.77
CA PRO A 266 23.27 -8.95 8.15
C PRO A 266 24.58 -9.65 7.74
N GLY A 267 24.54 -10.98 7.65
CA GLY A 267 25.65 -11.81 7.21
C GLY A 267 25.13 -12.89 6.26
N ILE A 268 26.04 -13.67 5.68
CA ILE A 268 25.67 -14.62 4.63
C ILE A 268 24.63 -15.67 5.08
N LYS A 269 24.69 -16.12 6.34
CA LYS A 269 23.70 -17.05 6.90
C LYS A 269 22.30 -16.44 6.97
N HIS A 270 22.19 -15.16 7.31
CA HIS A 270 20.92 -14.43 7.31
C HIS A 270 20.35 -14.31 5.90
N TRP A 271 21.21 -14.10 4.90
CA TRP A 271 20.81 -14.10 3.50
C TRP A 271 20.34 -15.47 3.03
N GLN A 272 21.05 -16.54 3.41
CA GLN A 272 20.61 -17.92 3.13
C GLN A 272 19.26 -18.24 3.76
N GLY A 273 18.99 -17.75 4.98
CA GLY A 273 17.68 -17.85 5.62
C GLY A 273 16.58 -17.15 4.82
N PHE A 274 16.85 -15.96 4.28
CA PHE A 274 15.93 -15.28 3.36
C PHE A 274 15.68 -16.10 2.08
N LEU A 275 16.74 -16.63 1.45
CA LEU A 275 16.59 -17.49 0.28
C LEU A 275 15.79 -18.76 0.58
N HIS A 276 15.90 -19.30 1.80
CA HIS A 276 15.09 -20.42 2.25
C HIS A 276 13.60 -20.09 2.28
N VAL A 277 13.22 -18.90 2.74
CA VAL A 277 11.83 -18.42 2.66
C VAL A 277 11.35 -18.40 1.21
N LEU A 278 12.19 -17.97 0.26
CA LEU A 278 11.83 -17.98 -1.16
C LEU A 278 11.67 -19.39 -1.72
N TRP A 279 12.46 -20.37 -1.27
CA TRP A 279 12.24 -21.79 -1.62
C TRP A 279 10.89 -22.30 -1.14
N TYR A 280 10.51 -21.96 0.08
CA TYR A 280 9.21 -22.31 0.63
C TYR A 280 8.06 -21.65 -0.17
N LEU A 281 8.20 -20.36 -0.47
CA LEU A 281 7.25 -19.62 -1.28
C LEU A 281 7.11 -20.20 -2.70
N ASN A 282 8.20 -20.68 -3.31
CA ASN A 282 8.17 -21.27 -4.65
C ASN A 282 7.26 -22.50 -4.71
N GLY A 283 7.18 -23.28 -3.62
CA GLY A 283 6.30 -24.45 -3.53
C GLY A 283 4.84 -24.14 -3.13
N ASN A 284 4.58 -22.92 -2.65
CA ASN A 284 3.31 -22.55 -2.01
C ASN A 284 2.87 -21.14 -2.45
N GLN A 285 2.86 -20.88 -3.75
CA GLN A 285 2.65 -19.54 -4.30
C GLN A 285 1.18 -19.08 -4.21
N ASP A 286 0.25 -20.03 -4.20
CA ASP A 286 -1.20 -19.87 -4.25
C ASP A 286 -1.88 -19.87 -2.87
N LEU A 287 -1.11 -19.99 -1.79
CA LEU A 287 -1.65 -19.84 -0.43
C LEU A 287 -2.18 -18.41 -0.21
N GLY A 288 -3.34 -18.34 0.43
CA GLY A 288 -4.02 -17.10 0.80
C GLY A 288 -4.98 -17.30 1.97
N LEU A 289 -5.67 -16.23 2.35
CA LEU A 289 -6.63 -16.20 3.47
C LEU A 289 -8.05 -16.18 2.94
N THR A 290 -8.85 -17.17 3.29
CA THR A 290 -10.28 -17.20 2.97
C THR A 290 -11.11 -16.84 4.20
N TYR A 291 -11.89 -15.77 4.10
CA TYR A 291 -12.86 -15.32 5.09
C TYR A 291 -14.26 -15.76 4.67
N GLY A 292 -15.05 -16.28 5.60
CA GLY A 292 -16.43 -16.75 5.35
C GLY A 292 -16.59 -18.27 5.46
N GLY A 293 -17.62 -18.81 4.80
CA GLY A 293 -17.96 -20.24 4.80
C GLY A 293 -18.91 -20.67 5.92
N GLU A 294 -19.31 -21.94 5.91
CA GLU A 294 -20.20 -22.57 6.90
C GLU A 294 -19.50 -22.91 8.23
N ALA A 295 -18.51 -22.11 8.63
CA ALA A 295 -17.82 -22.33 9.89
C ALA A 295 -18.78 -22.05 11.06
N GLN A 296 -18.89 -23.03 11.98
CA GLN A 296 -19.65 -22.88 13.22
C GLN A 296 -19.19 -21.60 13.96
N CYS A 297 -20.15 -20.87 14.53
CA CYS A 297 -19.91 -19.66 15.31
C CYS A 297 -18.74 -19.86 16.31
N GLY A 298 -17.62 -19.19 16.08
CA GLY A 298 -16.46 -19.19 16.98
C GLY A 298 -15.15 -18.88 16.27
N ILE A 299 -14.16 -18.36 17.00
CA ILE A 299 -12.77 -18.24 16.55
C ILE A 299 -12.01 -19.41 17.17
N SER A 300 -11.47 -20.31 16.33
CA SER A 300 -10.56 -21.36 16.77
C SER A 300 -9.14 -20.95 16.41
N ALA A 301 -8.28 -20.76 17.42
CA ALA A 301 -6.89 -20.43 17.24
C ALA A 301 -6.02 -21.46 17.96
N TYR A 302 -4.96 -21.91 17.29
CA TYR A 302 -3.93 -22.78 17.86
C TYR A 302 -2.66 -21.95 18.00
N SER A 303 -2.03 -22.01 19.17
CA SER A 303 -0.75 -21.38 19.44
C SER A 303 0.17 -22.45 20.02
N ASP A 304 1.40 -22.46 19.52
CA ASP A 304 2.48 -23.26 20.05
C ASP A 304 3.57 -22.30 20.54
N ALA A 305 4.19 -22.64 21.67
CA ALA A 305 5.23 -21.83 22.30
C ALA A 305 6.32 -22.76 22.82
N ASP A 306 7.56 -22.50 22.42
CA ASP A 306 8.72 -23.22 22.93
C ASP A 306 9.46 -22.40 24.00
N TRP A 307 9.84 -23.06 25.10
CA TRP A 307 10.65 -22.46 26.15
C TRP A 307 12.16 -22.58 25.86
N GLY A 308 12.54 -23.49 24.94
CA GLY A 308 13.93 -23.91 24.70
C GLY A 308 14.78 -23.01 23.81
N ASN A 309 14.22 -21.95 23.22
CA ASN A 309 14.95 -21.08 22.29
C ASN A 309 15.69 -19.91 22.96
N CYS A 310 15.62 -19.76 24.28
CA CYS A 310 16.37 -18.73 25.01
C CYS A 310 17.78 -19.23 25.33
N GLN A 311 18.79 -18.82 24.56
CA GLN A 311 20.19 -19.22 24.76
C GLN A 311 20.91 -18.46 25.89
N ALA A 312 20.24 -17.52 26.56
CA ALA A 312 20.80 -16.75 27.66
C ALA A 312 20.21 -17.20 29.01
N THR A 313 20.81 -18.25 29.58
CA THR A 313 20.81 -18.55 31.02
C THR A 313 22.24 -18.75 31.49
#